data_AF-A0AA41RSX8-F1
#
_entry.id   AF-A0AA41RSX8-F1
#
_cell.length_a   1.000
_cell.length_b   1.000
_cell.length_c   1.000
_cell.angle_alpha   90.00
_cell.angle_beta   90.00
_cell.angle_gamma   90.00
#
_symmetry.space_group_name_H-M   'P 1'
#
loop_
_entity.id
_entity.type
_entity.pdbx_description
1 polymer ?
#
loop_
_entity_poly.entity_id
_entity_poly.type
_entity_poly.pdbx_seq_one_letter_code
_entity_poly.pdbx_strand_id
1 'polypeptide(L)'
;MYSLPAYAFIAQDFTTQAALYTHHQYIAGFIMKGAFAHGAIFFIRDYNPEQNEDNCIGKNLGQPFSGVPYFGTLFHNDVMLAFGTPEKQILIEPTQWIQSAHDKTSYGFDVLLSSTNGPAFNAGQSIWLPGWLNVINDNSNSLFLTIGPGDFLVHHAIALGLHTTTLILVKGDLDARGSKLIAR
;
A
#
# COMPACT_ATOMS: atom_id res chain seq x y z
N MET A 1 -4.69 12.91 -4.33
CA MET A 1 -5.69 13.53 -5.23
C MET A 1 -7.11 13.30 -4.73
N TYR A 2 -7.52 12.06 -4.48
CA TYR A 2 -8.90 11.80 -4.03
C TYR A 2 -9.17 12.23 -2.58
N SER A 3 -8.22 12.03 -1.66
CA SER A 3 -8.36 12.34 -0.23
C SER A 3 -8.18 13.82 0.13
N LEU A 4 -7.35 14.53 -0.64
CA LEU A 4 -7.14 15.98 -0.57
C LEU A 4 -7.33 16.57 -1.97
N PRO A 5 -8.57 16.90 -2.35
CA PRO A 5 -8.89 17.47 -3.65
C PRO A 5 -8.26 18.86 -3.82
N ALA A 6 -7.40 19.03 -4.82
CA ALA A 6 -6.68 20.28 -5.08
C ALA A 6 -7.42 21.25 -6.02
N TYR A 7 -8.49 20.79 -6.67
CA TYR A 7 -9.25 21.57 -7.65
C TYR A 7 -10.64 21.89 -7.12
N ALA A 8 -11.13 23.10 -7.38
CA ALA A 8 -12.48 23.50 -6.99
C ALA A 8 -13.52 22.56 -7.61
N PHE A 9 -14.52 22.17 -6.83
CA PHE A 9 -15.66 21.32 -7.22
C PHE A 9 -15.33 19.89 -7.68
N ILE A 10 -14.06 19.48 -7.77
CA ILE A 10 -13.70 18.13 -8.26
C ILE A 10 -14.20 17.01 -7.34
N ALA A 11 -14.39 17.28 -6.06
CA ALA A 11 -14.96 16.32 -5.10
C ALA A 11 -16.44 15.99 -5.39
N GLN A 12 -17.13 16.83 -6.17
CA GLN A 12 -18.53 16.64 -6.56
C GLN A 12 -18.64 15.90 -7.92
N ASP A 13 -17.57 15.87 -8.71
CA ASP A 13 -17.50 15.13 -9.97
C ASP A 13 -16.87 13.75 -9.73
N PHE A 14 -17.72 12.80 -9.35
CA PHE A 14 -17.30 11.43 -9.04
C PHE A 14 -16.68 10.71 -10.23
N THR A 15 -17.15 10.97 -11.45
CA THR A 15 -16.64 10.31 -12.66
C THR A 15 -15.21 10.79 -12.95
N THR A 16 -14.97 12.10 -12.88
CA THR A 16 -13.62 12.64 -13.06
C THR A 16 -12.67 12.19 -11.94
N GLN A 17 -13.13 12.16 -10.69
CA GLN A 17 -12.31 11.69 -9.57
C GLN A 17 -11.91 10.21 -9.73
N ALA A 18 -12.85 9.35 -10.11
CA ALA A 18 -12.58 7.93 -10.38
C ALA A 18 -11.65 7.74 -11.58
N ALA A 19 -11.87 8.48 -12.67
CA ALA A 19 -11.03 8.44 -13.86
C ALA A 19 -9.59 8.84 -13.54
N LEU A 20 -9.39 9.95 -12.81
CA LEU A 20 -8.06 10.42 -12.41
C LEU A 20 -7.34 9.42 -11.52
N TYR A 21 -8.02 8.84 -10.54
CA TYR A 21 -7.42 7.82 -9.67
C TYR A 21 -6.97 6.62 -10.48
N THR A 22 -7.86 6.00 -11.25
CA THR A 22 -7.55 4.82 -12.06
C THR A 22 -6.45 5.12 -13.07
N HIS A 23 -6.52 6.25 -13.78
CA HIS A 23 -5.51 6.66 -14.74
C HIS A 23 -4.10 6.70 -14.14
N HIS A 24 -3.93 7.40 -13.01
CA HIS A 24 -2.60 7.53 -12.38
C HIS A 24 -2.10 6.21 -11.78
N GLN A 25 -2.99 5.36 -11.25
CA GLN A 25 -2.59 4.04 -10.75
C GLN A 25 -2.10 3.13 -11.88
N TYR A 26 -2.76 3.13 -13.04
CA TYR A 26 -2.30 2.36 -14.19
C TYR A 26 -0.94 2.87 -14.70
N ILE A 27 -0.77 4.18 -14.84
CA ILE A 27 0.52 4.77 -15.26
C ILE A 27 1.62 4.40 -14.27
N ALA A 28 1.38 4.53 -12.96
CA ALA A 28 2.34 4.14 -11.93
C ALA A 28 2.74 2.67 -12.06
N GLY A 29 1.77 1.77 -12.31
CA GLY A 29 2.04 0.35 -12.57
C GLY A 29 2.89 0.10 -13.82
N PHE A 30 2.66 0.83 -14.91
CA PHE A 30 3.50 0.72 -16.12
C PHE A 30 4.93 1.22 -15.89
N ILE A 31 5.08 2.38 -15.23
CA ILE A 31 6.41 2.94 -14.91
C ILE A 31 7.18 2.01 -13.99
N MET A 32 6.52 1.44 -12.95
CA MET A 32 7.14 0.47 -12.05
C MET A 32 7.69 -0.74 -12.81
N LYS A 33 6.87 -1.37 -13.67
CA LYS A 33 7.32 -2.52 -14.49
C LYS A 33 8.46 -2.14 -15.44
N GLY A 34 8.39 -0.95 -16.04
CA GLY A 34 9.44 -0.42 -16.90
C GLY A 34 10.78 -0.24 -16.17
N ALA A 35 10.75 0.21 -14.91
CA ALA A 35 11.94 0.36 -14.08
C ALA A 35 12.66 -0.98 -13.85
N PHE A 36 11.93 -2.04 -13.50
CA PHE A 36 12.50 -3.39 -13.36
C PHE A 36 12.98 -3.95 -14.70
N ALA A 37 12.21 -3.80 -15.79
CA ALA A 37 12.64 -4.23 -17.12
C ALA A 37 13.97 -3.58 -17.53
N HIS A 38 14.16 -2.29 -17.24
CA HIS A 38 15.42 -1.60 -17.49
C HIS A 38 16.53 -2.04 -16.52
N GLY A 39 16.18 -2.45 -15.29
CA GLY A 39 17.08 -3.11 -14.34
C GLY A 39 17.65 -4.42 -14.88
N ALA A 40 16.81 -5.32 -15.38
CA ALA A 40 17.25 -6.53 -16.08
C ALA A 40 18.18 -6.23 -17.26
N ILE A 41 17.84 -5.24 -18.10
CA ILE A 41 18.69 -4.84 -19.24
C ILE A 41 20.07 -4.38 -18.75
N PHE A 42 20.11 -3.57 -17.68
CA PHE A 42 21.36 -3.16 -17.05
C PHE A 42 22.18 -4.37 -16.58
N PHE A 43 21.56 -5.33 -15.88
CA PHE A 43 22.25 -6.54 -15.42
C PHE A 43 22.84 -7.39 -16.55
N ILE A 44 22.18 -7.43 -17.72
CA ILE A 44 22.68 -8.18 -18.87
C ILE A 44 23.78 -7.43 -19.61
N ARG A 45 23.56 -6.14 -19.89
CA ARG A 45 24.38 -5.38 -20.84
C ARG A 45 25.52 -4.61 -20.18
N ASP A 46 25.26 -4.03 -19.03
CA ASP A 46 26.10 -2.95 -18.47
C ASP A 46 26.74 -3.35 -17.12
N TYR A 47 26.21 -4.36 -16.42
CA TYR A 47 26.75 -4.79 -15.13
C TYR A 47 28.08 -5.55 -15.26
N ASN A 48 29.13 -5.01 -14.65
CA ASN A 48 30.45 -5.65 -14.56
C ASN A 48 30.71 -6.21 -13.15
N PRO A 49 30.73 -7.53 -12.94
CA PRO A 49 30.96 -8.11 -11.61
C PRO A 49 32.35 -7.80 -11.02
N GLU A 50 33.41 -7.65 -11.83
CA GLU A 50 34.76 -7.35 -11.34
C GLU A 50 34.84 -5.96 -10.68
N GLN A 51 34.06 -5.01 -11.18
CA GLN A 51 33.99 -3.65 -10.62
C GLN A 51 33.06 -3.56 -9.40
N ASN A 52 32.27 -4.59 -9.13
CA ASN A 52 31.17 -4.57 -8.16
C ASN A 52 31.28 -5.68 -7.09
N GLU A 53 32.44 -6.36 -6.99
CA GLU A 53 32.64 -7.57 -6.16
C GLU A 53 32.25 -7.37 -4.68
N ASP A 54 32.59 -6.22 -4.09
CA ASP A 54 32.41 -5.96 -2.64
C ASP A 54 31.33 -4.93 -2.29
N ASN A 55 30.60 -4.43 -3.28
CA ASN A 55 29.53 -3.47 -3.03
C ASN A 55 28.19 -4.14 -2.70
N CYS A 56 27.19 -3.33 -2.40
CA CYS A 56 25.85 -3.82 -2.04
C CYS A 56 25.17 -4.61 -3.17
N ILE A 57 25.50 -4.34 -4.44
CA ILE A 57 24.91 -5.04 -5.59
C ILE A 57 25.53 -6.43 -5.72
N GLY A 58 26.85 -6.54 -5.67
CA GLY A 58 27.57 -7.82 -5.71
C GLY A 58 27.13 -8.77 -4.61
N LYS A 59 26.95 -8.25 -3.39
CA LYS A 59 26.55 -9.04 -2.21
C LYS A 59 25.12 -9.58 -2.27
N ASN A 60 24.20 -8.89 -2.95
CA ASN A 60 22.77 -9.23 -2.96
C ASN A 60 22.36 -10.20 -4.08
N LEU A 61 23.19 -10.40 -5.12
CA LEU A 61 22.87 -11.28 -6.26
C LEU A 61 22.74 -12.77 -5.91
N GLY A 62 23.18 -13.21 -4.73
CA GLY A 62 23.21 -14.63 -4.33
C GLY A 62 22.08 -15.10 -3.43
N GLN A 63 21.16 -14.24 -2.99
CA GLN A 63 20.17 -14.62 -1.96
C GLN A 63 18.83 -15.08 -2.58
N PRO A 64 18.30 -16.25 -2.17
CA PRO A 64 16.99 -16.71 -2.62
C PRO A 64 15.87 -15.89 -1.96
N PHE A 65 14.96 -15.36 -2.77
CA PHE A 65 13.76 -14.69 -2.31
C PHE A 65 12.71 -15.72 -1.88
N SER A 66 12.19 -15.63 -0.65
CA SER A 66 11.10 -16.50 -0.16
C SER A 66 9.73 -15.86 -0.44
N GLY A 67 8.77 -16.70 -0.82
CA GLY A 67 7.38 -16.28 -1.06
C GLY A 67 6.60 -16.04 0.22
N VAL A 68 5.51 -15.28 0.12
CA VAL A 68 4.61 -14.96 1.23
C VAL A 68 3.33 -15.82 1.15
N PRO A 69 2.90 -16.52 2.22
CA PRO A 69 1.68 -17.32 2.19
C PRO A 69 0.44 -16.48 2.59
N TYR A 70 -0.52 -16.26 1.68
CA TYR A 70 -1.85 -15.74 2.05
C TYR A 70 -2.91 -16.12 0.99
N PHE A 71 -4.00 -16.79 1.40
CA PHE A 71 -5.38 -16.64 0.83
C PHE A 71 -6.45 -17.55 1.50
N GLY A 72 -6.39 -17.81 2.82
CA GLY A 72 -7.38 -18.70 3.48
C GLY A 72 -8.70 -18.02 3.86
N THR A 73 -8.63 -16.76 4.29
CA THR A 73 -9.73 -16.09 5.02
C THR A 73 -10.92 -15.69 4.13
N LEU A 74 -10.68 -15.31 2.88
CA LEU A 74 -11.76 -14.94 1.94
C LEU A 74 -12.65 -16.14 1.63
N PHE A 75 -12.05 -17.28 1.29
CA PHE A 75 -12.79 -18.53 1.06
C PHE A 75 -13.54 -19.00 2.31
N HIS A 76 -12.93 -18.89 3.50
CA HIS A 76 -13.62 -19.20 4.75
C HIS A 76 -14.87 -18.34 4.92
N ASN A 77 -14.78 -17.03 4.70
CA ASN A 77 -15.89 -16.09 4.88
C ASN A 77 -17.04 -16.33 3.89
N ASP A 78 -16.74 -16.69 2.64
CA ASP A 78 -17.76 -17.06 1.63
C ASP A 78 -18.50 -18.34 2.03
N VAL A 79 -17.78 -19.36 2.54
CA VAL A 79 -18.39 -20.62 2.99
C VAL A 79 -19.28 -20.41 4.22
N MET A 80 -18.84 -19.61 5.19
CA MET A 80 -19.66 -19.28 6.37
C MET A 80 -20.92 -18.49 5.99
N LEU A 81 -20.83 -17.61 4.99
CA LEU A 81 -21.99 -16.89 4.46
C LEU A 81 -22.95 -17.82 3.72
N ALA A 82 -22.42 -18.70 2.86
CA ALA A 82 -23.22 -19.68 2.12
C ALA A 82 -23.95 -20.67 3.05
N PHE A 83 -23.37 -20.98 4.22
CA PHE A 83 -24.01 -21.79 5.26
C PHE A 83 -24.97 -21.02 6.17
N GLY A 84 -25.20 -19.72 5.93
CA GLY A 84 -26.14 -18.92 6.72
C GLY A 84 -25.67 -18.64 8.15
N THR A 85 -24.36 -18.79 8.41
CA THR A 85 -23.72 -18.51 9.71
C THR A 85 -22.74 -17.33 9.59
N PRO A 86 -23.20 -16.10 9.27
CA PRO A 86 -22.32 -14.95 9.07
C PRO A 86 -21.51 -14.58 10.32
N GLU A 87 -21.98 -14.94 11.52
CA GLU A 87 -21.28 -14.72 12.79
C GLU A 87 -19.98 -15.53 12.93
N LYS A 88 -19.78 -16.56 12.10
CA LYS A 88 -18.55 -17.39 12.08
C LYS A 88 -17.50 -16.89 11.08
N GLN A 89 -17.76 -15.76 10.42
CA GLN A 89 -16.76 -15.10 9.59
C GLN A 89 -15.59 -14.62 10.46
N ILE A 90 -14.38 -14.69 9.91
CA ILE A 90 -13.19 -14.11 10.53
C ILE A 90 -13.10 -12.67 10.03
N LEU A 91 -13.49 -11.74 10.90
CA LEU A 91 -13.43 -10.31 10.66
C LEU A 91 -12.28 -9.73 11.48
N ILE A 92 -11.25 -9.24 10.80
CA ILE A 92 -10.07 -8.65 11.43
C ILE A 92 -10.13 -7.14 11.26
N GLU A 93 -10.12 -6.42 12.37
CA GLU A 93 -10.10 -4.95 12.35
C GLU A 93 -8.77 -4.43 11.77
N PRO A 94 -8.80 -3.46 10.84
CA PRO A 94 -7.61 -2.88 10.23
C PRO A 94 -6.90 -1.90 11.19
N THR A 95 -5.79 -1.33 10.73
CA THR A 95 -4.98 -0.36 11.50
C THR A 95 -5.66 1.00 11.65
N GLN A 96 -6.73 1.06 12.46
CA GLN A 96 -7.50 2.28 12.79
C GLN A 96 -6.67 3.28 13.62
N TRP A 97 -5.65 2.79 14.33
CA TRP A 97 -4.75 3.58 15.16
C TRP A 97 -4.11 4.77 14.42
N ILE A 98 -3.73 4.61 13.14
CA ILE A 98 -3.12 5.70 12.35
C ILE A 98 -4.15 6.81 12.11
N GLN A 99 -5.40 6.47 11.84
CA GLN A 99 -6.44 7.47 11.63
C GLN A 99 -6.69 8.25 12.92
N SER A 100 -6.72 7.57 14.07
CA SER A 100 -6.86 8.25 15.36
C SER A 100 -5.63 9.05 15.78
N ALA A 101 -4.42 8.59 15.45
CA ALA A 101 -3.20 9.37 15.64
C ALA A 101 -3.25 10.72 14.88
N HIS A 102 -4.09 10.81 13.85
CA HIS A 102 -4.38 12.02 13.08
C HIS A 102 -5.67 12.75 13.51
N ASP A 103 -6.29 12.40 14.64
CA ASP A 103 -7.54 12.95 15.18
C ASP A 103 -8.85 12.44 14.53
N LYS A 104 -8.85 11.25 13.92
CA LYS A 104 -10.14 10.58 13.62
C LYS A 104 -10.75 10.06 14.94
N THR A 105 -11.67 10.82 15.51
CA THR A 105 -12.24 10.56 16.84
C THR A 105 -13.18 9.36 16.91
N SER A 106 -13.68 8.88 15.77
CA SER A 106 -14.67 7.80 15.68
C SER A 106 -14.22 6.45 16.28
N TYR A 107 -12.92 6.21 16.42
CA TYR A 107 -12.39 4.95 16.95
C TYR A 107 -12.04 5.01 18.45
N GLY A 108 -12.09 6.19 19.08
CA GLY A 108 -11.92 6.34 20.53
C GLY A 108 -10.51 6.12 21.08
N PHE A 109 -9.46 6.11 20.25
CA PHE A 109 -8.08 6.11 20.73
C PHE A 109 -7.64 7.52 21.16
N ASP A 110 -6.97 7.61 22.31
CA ASP A 110 -6.33 8.85 22.82
C ASP A 110 -4.81 8.78 22.59
N VAL A 111 -4.37 9.12 21.36
CA VAL A 111 -2.97 9.00 20.92
C VAL A 111 -2.61 10.15 19.98
N LEU A 112 -1.44 10.78 20.21
CA LEU A 112 -0.89 11.85 19.37
C LEU A 112 -1.88 13.01 19.17
N LEU A 113 -2.39 13.23 17.96
CA LEU A 113 -3.27 14.36 17.65
C LEU A 113 -4.70 14.20 18.17
N SER A 114 -5.16 12.98 18.47
CA SER A 114 -6.45 12.83 19.18
C SER A 114 -6.36 13.17 20.66
N SER A 115 -5.14 13.30 21.20
CA SER A 115 -4.91 13.72 22.58
C SER A 115 -4.73 15.22 22.67
N THR A 116 -5.74 15.94 23.15
CA THR A 116 -5.72 17.41 23.24
C THR A 116 -4.63 17.96 24.17
N ASN A 117 -4.10 17.13 25.06
CA ASN A 117 -3.02 17.49 26.00
C ASN A 117 -1.63 17.08 25.48
N GLY A 118 -1.56 16.41 24.33
CA GLY A 118 -0.32 15.90 23.76
C GLY A 118 0.60 17.01 23.22
N PRO A 119 1.93 16.80 23.23
CA PRO A 119 2.88 17.76 22.67
C PRO A 119 2.63 18.01 21.17
N ALA A 120 2.21 16.98 20.43
CA ALA A 120 1.89 17.09 19.00
C ALA A 120 0.67 18.00 18.75
N PHE A 121 -0.37 17.88 19.57
CA PHE A 121 -1.57 18.72 19.48
C PHE A 121 -1.23 20.19 19.80
N ASN A 122 -0.55 20.41 20.94
CA ASN A 122 -0.19 21.76 21.39
C ASN A 122 0.71 22.50 20.40
N ALA A 123 1.64 21.80 19.74
CA ALA A 123 2.53 22.42 18.75
C ALA A 123 1.80 22.88 17.47
N GLY A 124 0.72 22.21 17.07
CA GLY A 124 0.00 22.49 15.82
C GLY A 124 -1.21 23.43 15.96
N GLN A 125 -1.71 23.63 17.19
CA GLN A 125 -3.02 24.23 17.47
C GLN A 125 -3.23 25.63 16.88
N SER A 126 -2.18 26.42 16.69
CA SER A 126 -2.31 27.83 16.28
C SER A 126 -2.28 28.08 14.77
N ILE A 127 -1.93 27.09 13.94
CA ILE A 127 -1.68 27.30 12.50
C ILE A 127 -2.61 26.46 11.64
N TRP A 128 -2.34 25.16 11.52
CA TRP A 128 -3.00 24.28 10.56
C TRP A 128 -3.96 23.30 11.24
N LEU A 129 -3.73 22.99 12.52
CA LEU A 129 -4.45 21.94 13.22
C LEU A 129 -5.96 22.20 13.31
N PRO A 130 -6.47 23.40 13.66
CA PRO A 130 -7.92 23.60 13.74
C PRO A 130 -8.66 23.30 12.43
N GLY A 131 -8.07 23.66 11.29
CA GLY A 131 -8.62 23.32 9.97
C GLY A 131 -8.56 21.82 9.69
N TRP A 132 -7.45 21.17 10.06
CA TRP A 132 -7.30 19.73 9.93
C TRP A 132 -8.33 18.93 10.74
N LEU A 133 -8.49 19.24 12.04
CA LEU A 133 -9.42 18.54 12.94
C LEU A 133 -10.87 18.65 12.44
N ASN A 134 -11.24 19.80 11.86
CA ASN A 134 -12.55 19.99 11.26
C ASN A 134 -12.77 19.07 10.06
N VAL A 135 -11.81 19.04 9.11
CA VAL A 135 -11.98 18.28 7.86
C VAL A 135 -11.86 16.77 8.09
N ILE A 136 -10.97 16.29 8.96
CA ILE A 136 -10.79 14.84 9.18
C ILE A 136 -12.01 14.18 9.85
N ASN A 137 -12.74 14.93 10.68
CA ASN A 137 -13.94 14.44 11.37
C ASN A 137 -15.23 14.66 10.55
N ASP A 138 -15.16 15.34 9.42
CA ASP A 138 -16.29 15.50 8.50
C ASP A 138 -16.45 14.26 7.61
N ASN A 139 -17.61 13.61 7.70
CA ASN A 139 -17.94 12.39 6.95
C ASN A 139 -18.47 12.65 5.53
N SER A 140 -18.61 13.92 5.13
CA SER A 140 -19.06 14.28 3.77
C SER A 140 -17.92 14.29 2.75
N ASN A 141 -16.67 14.20 3.20
CA ASN A 141 -15.49 14.19 2.34
C ASN A 141 -14.78 12.82 2.33
N SER A 142 -13.72 12.70 1.53
CA SER A 142 -12.94 11.46 1.38
C SER A 142 -11.63 11.42 2.17
N LEU A 143 -11.42 12.36 3.11
CA LEU A 143 -10.23 12.40 3.96
C LEU A 143 -10.37 11.37 5.08
N PHE A 144 -9.45 10.40 5.13
CA PHE A 144 -9.45 9.32 6.14
C PHE A 144 -10.84 8.69 6.30
N LEU A 145 -11.32 8.07 5.22
CA LEU A 145 -12.55 7.27 5.24
C LEU A 145 -12.48 6.21 6.35
N THR A 146 -13.63 5.95 6.97
CA THR A 146 -13.73 4.91 7.99
C THR A 146 -13.40 3.55 7.37
N ILE A 147 -12.50 2.81 8.01
CA ILE A 147 -12.02 1.50 7.54
C ILE A 147 -12.52 0.39 8.46
N GLY A 148 -12.88 -0.73 7.86
CA GLY A 148 -13.35 -1.92 8.58
C GLY A 148 -12.71 -3.22 8.07
N PRO A 149 -13.25 -4.37 8.49
CA PRO A 149 -12.68 -5.69 8.16
C PRO A 149 -12.61 -5.99 6.66
N GLY A 150 -13.53 -5.46 5.86
CA GLY A 150 -13.47 -5.59 4.41
C GLY A 150 -12.23 -4.91 3.82
N ASP A 151 -11.90 -3.71 4.29
CA ASP A 151 -10.70 -2.98 3.88
C ASP A 151 -9.44 -3.74 4.24
N PHE A 152 -9.39 -4.36 5.43
CA PHE A 152 -8.26 -5.21 5.83
C PHE A 152 -7.97 -6.29 4.78
N LEU A 153 -9.00 -7.02 4.35
CA LEU A 153 -8.87 -8.11 3.39
C LEU A 153 -8.40 -7.62 2.02
N VAL A 154 -8.95 -6.50 1.53
CA VAL A 154 -8.55 -5.91 0.25
C VAL A 154 -7.11 -5.41 0.29
N HIS A 155 -6.67 -4.77 1.38
CA HIS A 155 -5.28 -4.34 1.52
C HIS A 155 -4.30 -5.53 1.52
N HIS A 156 -4.68 -6.66 2.13
CA HIS A 156 -3.88 -7.88 2.08
C HIS A 156 -3.83 -8.49 0.68
N ALA A 157 -4.94 -8.46 -0.07
CA ALA A 157 -4.96 -8.90 -1.46
C ALA A 157 -4.07 -8.00 -2.36
N ILE A 158 -4.08 -6.68 -2.14
CA ILE A 158 -3.19 -5.74 -2.83
C ILE A 158 -1.72 -6.03 -2.46
N ALA A 159 -1.43 -6.23 -1.17
CA ALA A 159 -0.09 -6.59 -0.71
C ALA A 159 0.40 -7.87 -1.39
N LEU A 160 -0.43 -8.92 -1.45
CA LEU A 160 -0.10 -10.15 -2.17
C LEU A 160 0.21 -9.87 -3.65
N GLY A 161 -0.66 -9.13 -4.34
CA GLY A 161 -0.44 -8.76 -5.75
C GLY A 161 0.87 -8.01 -5.97
N LEU A 162 1.21 -7.06 -5.09
CA LEU A 162 2.48 -6.32 -5.12
C LEU A 162 3.68 -7.24 -4.86
N HIS A 163 3.61 -8.11 -3.86
CA HIS A 163 4.70 -9.05 -3.56
C HIS A 163 4.90 -10.04 -4.70
N THR A 164 3.84 -10.62 -5.25
CA THR A 164 3.93 -11.55 -6.40
C THR A 164 4.47 -10.85 -7.63
N THR A 165 4.01 -9.64 -7.95
CA THR A 165 4.53 -8.86 -9.09
C THR A 165 6.01 -8.54 -8.89
N THR A 166 6.40 -8.12 -7.69
CA THR A 166 7.80 -7.83 -7.35
C THR A 166 8.66 -9.10 -7.43
N LEU A 167 8.17 -10.23 -6.91
CA LEU A 167 8.85 -11.51 -6.99
C LEU A 167 9.15 -11.90 -8.44
N ILE A 168 8.14 -11.80 -9.33
CA ILE A 168 8.30 -12.12 -10.75
C ILE A 168 9.36 -11.22 -11.39
N LEU A 169 9.29 -9.90 -11.16
CA LEU A 169 10.20 -8.93 -11.76
C LEU A 169 11.63 -9.08 -11.23
N VAL A 170 11.80 -9.09 -9.91
CA VAL A 170 13.11 -9.23 -9.25
C VAL A 170 13.75 -10.57 -9.59
N LYS A 171 12.98 -11.66 -9.63
CA LYS A 171 13.52 -12.96 -10.02
C LYS A 171 14.01 -12.95 -11.48
N GLY A 172 13.27 -12.28 -12.36
CA GLY A 172 13.69 -12.05 -13.75
C GLY A 172 15.02 -11.29 -13.84
N ASP A 173 15.18 -10.22 -13.05
CA ASP A 173 16.40 -9.41 -13.02
C ASP A 173 17.61 -10.18 -12.48
N LEU A 174 17.44 -10.91 -11.36
CA LEU A 174 18.51 -11.65 -10.70
C LEU A 174 19.00 -12.85 -11.54
N ASP A 175 18.09 -13.55 -12.21
CA ASP A 175 18.43 -14.70 -13.07
C ASP A 175 18.78 -14.28 -14.51
N ALA A 176 18.75 -12.97 -14.83
CA ALA A 176 18.93 -12.46 -16.19
C ALA A 176 20.27 -12.87 -16.82
N ARG A 177 21.33 -13.01 -16.00
CA ARG A 177 22.68 -13.40 -16.46
C ARG A 177 22.89 -14.91 -16.52
N GLY A 178 22.01 -15.70 -15.92
CA GLY A 178 22.12 -17.15 -15.88
C GLY A 178 21.31 -17.77 -14.75
N SER A 179 20.82 -18.98 -14.99
CA SER A 179 20.11 -19.80 -13.99
C SER A 179 20.71 -21.21 -13.96
N LYS A 180 20.32 -22.01 -12.97
CA LYS A 180 20.70 -23.44 -12.94
C LYS A 180 20.20 -24.22 -14.17
N LEU A 181 19.13 -23.76 -14.82
CA LEU A 181 18.56 -24.41 -16.02
C LEU A 181 19.28 -23.97 -17.30
N ILE A 182 19.64 -22.68 -17.39
CA ILE A 182 20.36 -22.11 -18.53
C ILE A 182 21.57 -21.38 -17.98
N ALA A 183 22.71 -22.09 -17.94
CA ALA A 183 24.00 -21.50 -17.60
C ALA A 183 24.55 -20.78 -18.84
N ARG A 184 25.02 -19.55 -18.64
CA ARG A 184 25.90 -18.85 -19.57
C ARG A 184 27.31 -18.86 -19.02
#